data_AF-A0A176VJI3-F1
#
_entry.id   AF-A0A176VJI3-F1
#
_cell.length_a   1.000
_cell.length_b   1.000
_cell.length_c   1.000
_cell.angle_alpha   90.00
_cell.angle_beta   90.00
_cell.angle_gamma   90.00
#
_symmetry.space_group_name_H-M   'P 1'
#
loop_
_entity.id
_entity.type
_entity.pdbx_description
1 polymer ?
#
loop_
_entity_poly.entity_id
_entity_poly.type
_entity_poly.pdbx_seq_one_letter_code
_entity_poly.pdbx_strand_id
1 'polypeptide(L)'
;MYLRKELSKGPRVEAGEVLLVSSDSEEDPVVLGEEAAKVVEDVAAAEGESQKATSPRTSTITIILEKGEEPSTEEAQSAVLDAVEVLSVQVLPCYSTSTRSGRRTKESADRSEVPGTPEEMTEEVERRRKAEQASDSLHEDMERAKCASVDLLKRLEACQTAYDAASLKEDELQAAAEEAKREYQAELAAQCGELRTQRSQVEEQLCKVEVKLTEAKGKIRQLSGETSEALTARVERCLCGYTLWQIKSHNGLRLREIEHHAAELIKKSGRRHCWLSKKLESYLIRSRNAVEKLEVELVCVLQRLGLERRLEGAATADPEGVGPVRCSHRSR
;
A
#
# COMPACT_ATOMS: atom_id res chain seq x y z
N MET A 1 -8.69 37.35 5.43
CA MET A 1 -8.96 36.29 6.41
C MET A 1 -7.95 35.18 6.20
N TYR A 2 -6.92 35.11 7.06
CA TYR A 2 -5.86 34.11 6.94
C TYR A 2 -6.28 32.82 7.64
N LEU A 3 -6.38 31.72 6.89
CA LEU A 3 -6.61 30.39 7.43
C LEU A 3 -5.30 29.85 8.01
N ARG A 4 -5.20 29.90 9.34
CA ARG A 4 -4.16 29.29 10.16
C ARG A 4 -4.30 27.76 10.08
N LYS A 5 -3.50 27.09 9.25
CA LYS A 5 -3.36 25.62 9.28
C LYS A 5 -2.53 25.24 10.50
N GLU A 6 -3.19 24.67 11.52
CA GLU A 6 -2.51 24.04 12.64
C GLU A 6 -1.93 22.70 12.20
N LEU A 7 -0.60 22.61 12.19
CA LEU A 7 0.15 21.37 12.02
C LEU A 7 0.04 20.55 13.31
N SER A 8 -0.87 19.58 13.29
CA SER A 8 -1.00 18.52 14.28
C SER A 8 0.28 17.67 14.29
N LYS A 9 1.12 17.88 15.31
CA LYS A 9 2.24 16.99 15.66
C LYS A 9 1.67 15.73 16.33
N GLY A 10 1.57 14.65 15.56
CA GLY A 10 1.30 13.32 16.11
C GLY A 10 2.52 12.75 16.86
N PRO A 11 2.33 11.84 17.84
CA PRO A 11 3.41 11.28 18.63
C PRO A 11 4.25 10.33 17.79
N ARG A 12 5.58 10.57 17.75
CA ARG A 12 6.56 9.56 17.36
C ARG A 12 6.52 8.44 18.39
N VAL A 13 5.97 7.30 18.00
CA VAL A 13 6.16 6.04 18.72
C VAL A 13 7.48 5.45 18.23
N GLU A 14 8.55 5.67 18.99
CA GLU A 14 9.72 4.80 18.96
C GLU A 14 9.34 3.52 19.72
N ALA A 15 9.24 2.42 18.99
CA ALA A 15 9.24 1.07 19.54
C ALA A 15 9.97 0.15 18.55
N GLY A 16 11.29 0.26 18.54
CA GLY A 16 12.16 -0.75 17.94
C GLY A 16 12.34 -1.90 18.93
N GLU A 17 11.31 -2.74 19.08
CA GLU A 17 11.48 -4.07 19.67
C GLU A 17 12.08 -4.98 18.60
N VAL A 18 13.39 -5.12 18.68
CA VAL A 18 14.15 -6.16 18.00
C VAL A 18 13.75 -7.49 18.65
N LEU A 19 12.82 -8.20 18.00
CA LEU A 19 12.53 -9.61 18.25
C LEU A 19 13.77 -10.44 17.87
N LEU A 20 14.67 -10.63 18.82
CA LEU A 20 15.62 -11.74 18.82
C LEU A 20 14.81 -13.03 18.98
N VAL A 21 14.41 -13.61 17.85
CA VAL A 21 13.91 -14.98 17.78
C VAL A 21 15.11 -15.90 18.00
N SER A 22 15.31 -16.32 19.25
CA SER A 22 16.19 -17.42 19.60
C SER A 22 15.50 -18.74 19.27
N SER A 23 15.85 -19.34 18.13
CA SER A 23 15.53 -20.73 17.84
C SER A 23 16.71 -21.60 18.28
N ASP A 24 16.73 -21.96 19.56
CA ASP A 24 17.43 -23.15 20.06
C ASP A 24 16.45 -24.32 19.98
N SER A 25 16.42 -25.00 18.83
CA SER A 25 16.08 -26.41 18.80
C SER A 25 17.36 -27.17 18.45
N GLU A 26 17.97 -27.74 19.48
CA GLU A 26 18.98 -28.79 19.40
C GLU A 26 18.28 -30.04 18.85
N GLU A 27 18.02 -30.04 17.54
CA GLU A 27 17.49 -31.18 16.81
C GLU A 27 18.63 -31.81 15.99
N ASP A 28 18.84 -33.08 16.31
CA ASP A 28 19.88 -33.98 15.85
C ASP A 28 19.97 -34.05 14.30
N PRO A 29 21.09 -33.65 13.66
CA PRO A 29 21.16 -33.47 12.20
C PRO A 29 21.38 -34.77 11.40
N VAL A 30 21.30 -35.96 12.00
CA VAL A 30 21.83 -37.18 11.36
C VAL A 30 20.83 -37.92 10.46
N VAL A 31 19.52 -37.61 10.48
CA VAL A 31 18.51 -38.42 9.76
C VAL A 31 17.83 -37.72 8.57
N LEU A 32 18.14 -36.43 8.31
CA LEU A 32 17.56 -35.66 7.18
C LEU A 32 18.49 -35.55 5.96
N GLY A 33 19.50 -36.40 5.88
CA GLY A 33 20.51 -36.39 4.80
C GLY A 33 20.25 -37.34 3.63
N GLU A 34 19.25 -38.22 3.68
CA GLU A 34 19.13 -39.33 2.71
C GLU A 34 17.88 -39.29 1.81
N GLU A 35 16.90 -38.41 2.07
CA GLU A 35 15.71 -38.29 1.20
C GLU A 35 15.72 -37.11 0.22
N ALA A 36 16.67 -36.18 0.31
CA ALA A 36 16.81 -35.08 -0.64
C ALA A 36 17.69 -35.41 -1.88
N ALA A 37 18.34 -36.57 -1.90
CA ALA A 37 19.24 -36.97 -2.99
C ALA A 37 18.57 -37.78 -4.11
N LYS A 38 17.27 -38.08 -4.04
CA LYS A 38 16.61 -39.01 -4.97
C LYS A 38 15.51 -38.42 -5.87
N VAL A 39 15.30 -37.10 -5.86
CA VAL A 39 14.32 -36.40 -6.72
C VAL A 39 14.97 -35.28 -7.55
N VAL A 40 16.28 -35.37 -7.82
CA VAL A 40 17.02 -34.45 -8.70
C VAL A 40 17.83 -35.21 -9.76
N GLU A 41 17.40 -36.41 -10.16
CA GLU A 41 18.09 -37.18 -11.23
C GLU A 41 17.22 -37.47 -12.47
N ASP A 42 15.93 -37.07 -12.48
CA ASP A 42 15.03 -37.26 -13.64
C ASP A 42 14.72 -35.95 -14.40
N VAL A 43 15.39 -34.84 -14.11
CA VAL A 43 15.29 -33.56 -14.86
C VAL A 43 16.63 -33.19 -15.51
N ALA A 44 17.39 -34.20 -15.96
CA ALA A 44 18.69 -34.00 -16.61
C ALA A 44 18.82 -34.70 -17.98
N ALA A 45 17.71 -34.91 -18.69
CA ALA A 45 17.72 -35.55 -20.02
C ALA A 45 16.76 -34.91 -21.04
N ALA A 46 16.62 -33.59 -21.01
CA ALA A 46 15.96 -32.84 -22.08
C ALA A 46 16.68 -31.51 -22.33
N GLU A 47 17.98 -31.58 -22.61
CA GLU A 47 18.67 -30.54 -23.38
C GLU A 47 18.39 -30.75 -24.87
N GLY A 48 17.86 -29.73 -25.53
CA GLY A 48 17.67 -29.73 -26.97
C GLY A 48 16.97 -28.48 -27.49
N GLU A 49 17.62 -27.33 -27.37
CA GLU A 49 17.88 -26.37 -28.47
C GLU A 49 18.11 -24.95 -27.95
N SER A 50 19.32 -24.48 -28.22
CA SER A 50 19.87 -23.19 -27.87
C SER A 50 19.24 -22.07 -28.71
N GLN A 51 18.34 -21.27 -28.14
CA GLN A 51 18.03 -19.94 -28.64
C GLN A 51 18.78 -18.87 -27.83
N LYS A 52 19.77 -18.30 -28.52
CA LYS A 52 20.52 -17.09 -28.17
C LYS A 52 19.57 -15.89 -28.15
N ALA A 53 18.89 -15.68 -27.02
CA ALA A 53 18.19 -14.42 -26.74
C ALA A 53 19.01 -13.62 -25.72
N THR A 54 19.50 -12.47 -26.19
CA THR A 54 20.10 -11.37 -25.44
C THR A 54 19.37 -11.13 -24.12
N SER A 55 20.10 -11.34 -23.03
CA SER A 55 19.70 -11.01 -21.67
C SER A 55 19.28 -9.53 -21.56
N PRO A 56 18.05 -9.23 -21.11
CA PRO A 56 17.72 -7.88 -20.66
C PRO A 56 18.46 -7.66 -19.35
N ARG A 57 19.47 -6.78 -19.39
CA ARG A 57 20.08 -6.21 -18.19
C ARG A 57 18.97 -5.68 -17.29
N THR A 58 18.79 -6.32 -16.16
CA THR A 58 18.00 -5.83 -15.04
C THR A 58 18.69 -4.57 -14.52
N SER A 59 18.33 -3.42 -15.11
CA SER A 59 18.74 -2.13 -14.59
C SER A 59 17.96 -1.92 -13.30
N THR A 60 18.62 -2.16 -12.18
CA THR A 60 18.22 -1.67 -10.87
C THR A 60 18.08 -0.15 -10.97
N ILE A 61 16.85 0.30 -11.25
CA ILE A 61 16.48 1.71 -11.20
C ILE A 61 16.45 2.08 -9.73
N THR A 62 17.55 2.64 -9.25
CA THR A 62 17.59 3.41 -8.01
C THR A 62 16.69 4.62 -8.21
N ILE A 63 15.46 4.53 -7.71
CA ILE A 63 14.54 5.67 -7.64
C ILE A 63 15.08 6.57 -6.53
N ILE A 64 16.04 7.44 -6.87
CA ILE A 64 16.41 8.56 -6.03
C ILE A 64 15.18 9.47 -6.03
N LEU A 65 14.41 9.42 -4.95
CA LEU A 65 13.41 10.43 -4.64
C LEU A 65 14.16 11.73 -4.33
N GLU A 66 14.55 12.43 -5.39
CA GLU A 66 14.96 13.81 -5.33
C GLU A 66 13.75 14.59 -4.84
N LYS A 67 13.80 14.94 -3.56
CA LYS A 67 12.81 15.79 -2.91
C LYS A 67 13.03 17.20 -3.46
N GLY A 68 12.49 17.44 -4.65
CA GLY A 68 12.41 18.74 -5.30
C GLY A 68 11.50 19.64 -4.50
N GLU A 69 12.06 20.21 -3.45
CA GLU A 69 11.57 21.42 -2.80
C GLU A 69 12.08 22.57 -3.66
N GLU A 70 11.24 23.05 -4.59
CA GLU A 70 11.50 24.30 -5.31
C GLU A 70 10.45 25.35 -4.99
N PRO A 71 10.88 26.63 -4.94
CA PRO A 71 10.19 27.70 -4.27
C PRO A 71 9.09 28.31 -5.12
N SER A 72 7.97 28.59 -4.46
CA SER A 72 7.02 29.62 -4.86
C SER A 72 7.74 30.95 -5.11
N THR A 73 7.97 31.25 -6.38
CA THR A 73 8.21 32.60 -6.91
C THR A 73 7.26 32.70 -8.08
N GLU A 74 6.06 33.27 -7.93
CA GLU A 74 5.82 34.71 -8.02
C GLU A 74 6.62 35.40 -9.12
N GLU A 75 6.64 34.80 -10.32
CA GLU A 75 7.07 35.48 -11.53
C GLU A 75 5.87 36.19 -12.18
N ALA A 76 5.70 37.44 -11.76
CA ALA A 76 5.10 38.46 -12.58
C ALA A 76 5.90 38.59 -13.88
N GLN A 77 5.32 38.24 -15.03
CA GLN A 77 5.55 38.87 -16.34
C GLN A 77 4.85 38.08 -17.46
N SER A 78 3.67 38.54 -17.85
CA SER A 78 3.24 38.47 -19.25
C SER A 78 2.33 39.66 -19.55
N ALA A 79 2.93 40.84 -19.42
CA ALA A 79 2.50 42.06 -20.09
C ALA A 79 3.32 42.24 -21.39
N VAL A 80 3.41 41.18 -22.21
CA VAL A 80 4.17 41.17 -23.49
C VAL A 80 3.30 40.61 -24.62
N LEU A 81 2.04 41.01 -24.67
CA LEU A 81 1.19 40.86 -25.85
C LEU A 81 0.41 42.16 -26.11
N ASP A 82 1.12 43.29 -26.11
CA ASP A 82 0.54 44.59 -26.49
C ASP A 82 1.53 45.49 -27.25
N ALA A 83 2.42 44.86 -28.04
CA ALA A 83 3.39 45.57 -28.89
C ALA A 83 3.25 45.28 -30.39
N VAL A 84 2.50 44.24 -30.77
CA VAL A 84 2.23 43.94 -32.19
C VAL A 84 0.97 44.67 -32.69
N GLU A 85 0.09 45.12 -31.81
CA GLU A 85 -1.11 45.91 -32.19
C GLU A 85 -0.82 47.43 -32.32
N VAL A 86 0.34 47.90 -31.85
CA VAL A 86 0.75 49.31 -32.00
C VAL A 86 1.41 49.60 -33.35
N LEU A 87 1.84 48.57 -34.10
CA LEU A 87 2.47 48.75 -35.42
C LEU A 87 1.50 48.68 -36.61
N SER A 88 0.24 48.24 -36.42
CA SER A 88 -0.77 48.22 -37.49
C SER A 88 -1.52 49.55 -37.65
N VAL A 89 -1.43 50.46 -36.67
CA VAL A 89 -2.08 51.79 -36.73
C VAL A 89 -1.13 52.88 -37.27
N GLN A 90 0.17 52.61 -37.43
CA GLN A 90 1.16 53.65 -37.73
C GLN A 90 2.02 53.44 -38.99
N VAL A 91 1.60 52.54 -39.90
CA VAL A 91 2.17 52.42 -41.26
C VAL A 91 1.12 52.78 -42.31
N LEU A 92 0.58 54.00 -42.19
CA LEU A 92 0.00 54.74 -43.31
C LEU A 92 0.17 56.28 -43.16
N PRO A 93 1.41 56.80 -43.08
CA PRO A 93 1.68 58.18 -43.47
C PRO A 93 2.21 58.22 -44.93
N CYS A 94 1.63 59.13 -45.72
CA CYS A 94 2.23 59.75 -46.91
C CYS A 94 1.99 59.15 -48.32
N TYR A 95 0.73 58.89 -48.69
CA TYR A 95 0.28 59.12 -50.09
C TYR A 95 -0.93 60.06 -50.13
N SER A 96 -0.79 61.25 -49.53
CA SER A 96 -1.74 62.36 -49.70
C SER A 96 -1.04 63.71 -49.88
N THR A 97 0.17 63.68 -50.45
CA THR A 97 0.88 64.89 -50.91
C THR A 97 0.99 64.86 -52.43
N SER A 98 0.00 65.44 -53.14
CA SER A 98 0.23 66.52 -54.11
C SER A 98 -1.05 66.86 -54.91
N THR A 99 -2.09 67.35 -54.23
CA THR A 99 -3.13 68.18 -54.86
C THR A 99 -3.28 69.48 -54.09
N ARG A 100 -2.15 70.14 -53.81
CA ARG A 100 -2.15 71.49 -53.23
C ARG A 100 -1.00 72.33 -53.79
N SER A 101 -1.22 72.95 -54.94
CA SER A 101 -0.94 74.37 -55.17
C SER A 101 -1.21 74.75 -56.64
N GLY A 102 -2.48 74.80 -57.03
CA GLY A 102 -2.92 75.67 -58.11
C GLY A 102 -2.86 77.13 -57.65
N ARG A 103 -1.65 77.63 -57.41
CA ARG A 103 -1.39 79.06 -57.15
C ARG A 103 -1.66 79.77 -58.47
N ARG A 104 -2.71 80.57 -58.51
CA ARG A 104 -2.98 81.53 -59.59
C ARG A 104 -1.84 82.55 -59.63
N THR A 105 -0.77 82.27 -60.37
CA THR A 105 0.13 83.31 -60.88
C THR A 105 -0.57 83.93 -62.09
N LYS A 106 -1.24 85.06 -61.84
CA LYS A 106 -1.47 86.07 -62.87
C LYS A 106 -0.08 86.63 -63.22
N GLU A 107 0.54 86.08 -64.25
CA GLU A 107 1.70 86.68 -64.87
C GLU A 107 1.26 87.19 -66.25
N SER A 108 0.90 88.47 -66.25
CA SER A 108 0.84 89.30 -67.44
C SER A 108 2.25 89.41 -68.00
N ALA A 109 2.57 88.61 -69.01
CA ALA A 109 3.75 88.79 -69.83
C ALA A 109 3.32 89.32 -71.19
N ASP A 110 3.42 90.63 -71.30
CA ASP A 110 3.46 91.41 -72.53
C ASP A 110 4.48 90.78 -73.50
N ARG A 111 3.97 90.01 -74.47
CA ARG A 111 4.77 89.31 -75.47
C ARG A 111 4.93 90.26 -76.66
N SER A 112 5.93 91.13 -76.56
CA SER A 112 6.49 91.78 -77.74
C SER A 112 7.07 90.69 -78.64
N GLU A 113 6.45 90.49 -79.79
CA GLU A 113 6.96 89.66 -80.88
C GLU A 113 8.27 90.28 -81.38
N VAL A 114 9.38 89.82 -80.82
CA VAL A 114 10.69 89.96 -81.46
C VAL A 114 10.87 88.73 -82.34
N PRO A 115 11.12 88.87 -83.65
CA PRO A 115 11.36 87.73 -84.54
C PRO A 115 12.60 86.98 -84.09
N GLY A 116 12.39 85.77 -83.55
CA GLY A 116 13.46 84.84 -83.21
C GLY A 116 14.34 84.58 -84.43
N THR A 117 15.65 84.65 -84.22
CA THR A 117 16.64 84.37 -85.25
C THR A 117 16.52 82.91 -85.71
N PRO A 118 16.76 82.59 -86.99
CA PRO A 118 16.54 81.26 -87.57
C PRO A 118 17.25 80.09 -86.84
N GLU A 119 18.28 80.35 -86.01
CA GLU A 119 18.93 79.35 -85.14
C GLU A 119 18.03 78.86 -83.99
N GLU A 120 17.12 79.70 -83.48
CA GLU A 120 16.27 79.39 -82.32
C GLU A 120 15.17 78.38 -82.68
N MET A 121 14.67 78.43 -83.93
CA MET A 121 13.69 77.45 -84.42
C MET A 121 14.30 76.07 -84.62
N THR A 122 15.58 75.98 -84.98
CA THR A 122 16.26 74.69 -85.12
C THR A 122 16.49 74.01 -83.77
N GLU A 123 16.84 74.77 -82.73
CA GLU A 123 16.99 74.24 -81.36
C GLU A 123 15.65 73.80 -80.75
N GLU A 124 14.56 74.52 -81.01
CA GLU A 124 13.21 74.15 -80.57
C GLU A 124 12.77 72.80 -81.14
N VAL A 125 12.99 72.57 -82.43
CA VAL A 125 12.63 71.31 -83.09
C VAL A 125 13.44 70.15 -82.53
N GLU A 126 14.75 70.34 -82.29
CA GLU A 126 15.58 69.29 -81.68
C GLU A 126 15.16 69.00 -80.23
N ARG A 127 14.78 70.03 -79.46
CA ARG A 127 14.26 69.86 -78.11
C ARG A 127 12.93 69.10 -78.09
N ARG A 128 12.04 69.37 -79.06
CA ARG A 128 10.78 68.61 -79.23
C ARG A 128 11.02 67.15 -79.56
N ARG A 129 11.97 66.84 -80.46
CA ARG A 129 12.35 65.44 -80.75
C ARG A 129 12.90 64.72 -79.53
N LYS A 130 13.78 65.37 -78.76
CA LYS A 130 14.31 64.82 -77.51
C LYS A 130 13.20 64.61 -76.46
N ALA A 131 12.24 65.52 -76.38
CA ALA A 131 11.10 65.40 -75.49
C ALA A 131 10.14 64.25 -75.89
N GLU A 132 9.88 64.09 -77.19
CA GLU A 132 9.06 62.99 -77.72
C GLU A 132 9.75 61.63 -77.48
N GLN A 133 11.04 61.53 -77.77
CA GLN A 133 11.84 60.34 -77.47
C GLN A 133 11.86 60.01 -75.97
N ALA A 134 11.96 61.02 -75.10
CA ALA A 134 11.87 60.82 -73.66
C ALA A 134 10.47 60.38 -73.21
N SER A 135 9.41 60.89 -73.85
CA SER A 135 8.02 60.48 -73.60
C SER A 135 7.79 59.03 -73.99
N ASP A 136 8.29 58.59 -75.14
CA ASP A 136 8.17 57.21 -75.61
C ASP A 136 8.93 56.25 -74.68
N SER A 137 10.16 56.60 -74.27
CA SER A 137 10.93 55.82 -73.30
C SER A 137 10.20 55.68 -71.96
N LEU A 138 9.60 56.78 -71.45
CA LEU A 138 8.81 56.74 -70.22
C LEU A 138 7.55 55.88 -70.38
N HIS A 139 6.92 55.91 -71.55
CA HIS A 139 5.77 55.06 -71.84
C HIS A 139 6.17 53.58 -71.85
N GLU A 140 7.28 53.22 -72.48
CA GLU A 140 7.83 51.86 -72.45
C GLU A 140 8.16 51.39 -71.02
N ASP A 141 8.80 52.24 -70.22
CA ASP A 141 9.09 51.95 -68.81
C ASP A 141 7.82 51.73 -67.99
N MET A 142 6.81 52.56 -68.22
CA MET A 142 5.50 52.42 -67.57
C MET A 142 4.83 51.09 -67.96
N GLU A 143 4.84 50.71 -69.23
CA GLU A 143 4.27 49.42 -69.67
C GLU A 143 5.06 48.23 -69.10
N ARG A 144 6.40 48.31 -69.05
CA ARG A 144 7.24 47.31 -68.36
C ARG A 144 6.89 47.20 -66.88
N ALA A 145 6.70 48.32 -66.19
CA ALA A 145 6.31 48.36 -64.79
C ALA A 145 4.91 47.75 -64.56
N LYS A 146 3.96 47.99 -65.48
CA LYS A 146 2.62 47.35 -65.45
C LYS A 146 2.71 45.84 -65.65
N CYS A 147 3.53 45.37 -66.60
CA CYS A 147 3.73 43.94 -66.78
C CYS A 147 4.35 43.29 -65.53
N ALA A 148 5.34 43.95 -64.91
CA ALA A 148 5.95 43.48 -63.68
C ALA A 148 4.97 43.45 -62.49
N SER A 149 4.08 44.45 -62.36
CA SER A 149 3.08 44.47 -61.29
C SER A 149 2.05 43.36 -61.43
N VAL A 150 1.61 43.05 -62.66
CA VAL A 150 0.71 41.91 -62.93
C VAL A 150 1.37 40.58 -62.60
N ASP A 151 2.66 40.40 -62.92
CA ASP A 151 3.41 39.20 -62.56
C ASP A 151 3.54 39.03 -61.04
N LEU A 152 3.85 40.11 -60.32
CA LEU A 152 3.90 40.11 -58.85
C LEU A 152 2.55 39.77 -58.22
N LEU A 153 1.45 40.31 -58.74
CA LEU A 153 0.11 39.98 -58.25
C LEU A 153 -0.20 38.49 -58.40
N LYS A 154 0.10 37.89 -59.56
CA LYS A 154 -0.08 36.45 -59.77
C LYS A 154 0.75 35.61 -58.79
N ARG A 155 1.99 36.03 -58.52
CA ARG A 155 2.85 35.35 -57.54
C ARG A 155 2.31 35.48 -56.11
N LEU A 156 1.77 36.64 -55.74
CA LEU A 156 1.12 36.84 -54.44
C LEU A 156 -0.13 35.98 -54.28
N GLU A 157 -0.97 35.88 -55.31
CA GLU A 157 -2.13 34.97 -55.31
C GLU A 157 -1.71 33.50 -55.17
N ALA A 158 -0.66 33.08 -55.88
CA ALA A 158 -0.09 31.73 -55.74
C ALA A 158 0.48 31.49 -54.33
N CYS A 159 1.15 32.47 -53.73
CA CYS A 159 1.65 32.37 -52.36
C CYS A 159 0.50 32.30 -51.35
N GLN A 160 -0.56 33.09 -51.53
CA GLN A 160 -1.73 33.09 -50.65
C GLN A 160 -2.42 31.72 -50.67
N THR A 161 -2.70 31.19 -51.86
CA THR A 161 -3.32 29.85 -51.99
C THR A 161 -2.45 28.74 -51.42
N ALA A 162 -1.12 28.84 -51.54
CA ALA A 162 -0.21 27.90 -50.89
C ALA A 162 -0.21 28.01 -49.36
N TYR A 163 -0.30 29.23 -48.81
CA TYR A 163 -0.41 29.47 -47.38
C TYR A 163 -1.73 28.90 -46.83
N ASP A 164 -2.85 29.18 -47.49
CA ASP A 164 -4.17 28.68 -47.08
C ASP A 164 -4.21 27.14 -47.11
N ALA A 165 -3.61 26.51 -48.13
CA ALA A 165 -3.48 25.05 -48.21
C ALA A 165 -2.55 24.47 -47.14
N ALA A 166 -1.50 25.19 -46.73
CA ALA A 166 -0.62 24.77 -45.64
C ALA A 166 -1.32 24.89 -44.28
N SER A 167 -2.04 25.99 -44.04
CA SER A 167 -2.83 26.22 -42.82
C SER A 167 -3.88 25.12 -42.63
N LEU A 168 -4.57 24.72 -43.70
CA LEU A 168 -5.55 23.64 -43.63
C LEU A 168 -4.93 22.30 -43.20
N LYS A 169 -3.71 22.00 -43.69
CA LYS A 169 -3.00 20.77 -43.29
C LYS A 169 -2.53 20.80 -41.85
N GLU A 170 -2.20 21.97 -41.31
CA GLU A 170 -1.86 22.13 -39.90
C GLU A 170 -3.07 21.85 -39.01
N ASP A 171 -4.25 22.37 -39.37
CA ASP A 171 -5.51 22.09 -38.68
C ASP A 171 -5.87 20.60 -38.71
N GLU A 172 -5.70 19.92 -39.86
CA GLU A 172 -5.92 18.48 -40.00
C GLU A 172 -4.97 17.66 -39.11
N LEU A 173 -3.68 18.01 -39.10
CA LEU A 173 -2.68 17.34 -38.25
C LEU A 173 -2.94 17.58 -36.77
N GLN A 174 -3.35 18.79 -36.40
CA GLN A 174 -3.71 19.12 -35.02
C GLN A 174 -4.97 18.34 -34.58
N ALA A 175 -5.97 18.22 -35.45
CA ALA A 175 -7.16 17.43 -35.18
C ALA A 175 -6.81 15.94 -34.97
N ALA A 176 -5.98 15.36 -35.85
CA ALA A 176 -5.51 13.98 -35.74
C ALA A 176 -4.69 13.74 -34.47
N ALA A 177 -3.83 14.69 -34.08
CA ALA A 177 -3.04 14.61 -32.85
C ALA A 177 -3.92 14.62 -31.60
N GLU A 178 -4.95 15.47 -31.57
CA GLU A 178 -5.90 15.52 -30.46
C GLU A 178 -6.80 14.28 -30.41
N GLU A 179 -7.16 13.68 -31.55
CA GLU A 179 -7.88 12.40 -31.60
C GLU A 179 -7.03 11.26 -31.03
N ALA A 180 -5.79 11.09 -31.50
CA ALA A 180 -4.87 10.07 -30.98
C ALA A 180 -4.62 10.21 -29.47
N LYS A 181 -4.52 11.45 -28.97
CA LYS A 181 -4.40 11.72 -27.53
C LYS A 181 -5.63 11.28 -26.74
N ARG A 182 -6.84 11.49 -27.28
CA ARG A 182 -8.09 11.03 -26.65
C ARG A 182 -8.19 9.51 -26.62
N GLU A 183 -7.83 8.83 -27.71
CA GLU A 183 -7.80 7.36 -27.78
C GLU A 183 -6.84 6.78 -26.74
N TYR A 184 -5.61 7.30 -26.68
CA TYR A 184 -4.63 6.88 -25.68
C TYR A 184 -5.13 7.10 -24.24
N GLN A 185 -5.78 8.23 -23.96
CA GLN A 185 -6.40 8.47 -22.65
C GLN A 185 -7.53 7.48 -22.34
N ALA A 186 -8.35 7.12 -23.34
CA ALA A 186 -9.42 6.14 -23.18
C ALA A 186 -8.88 4.73 -22.89
N GLU A 187 -7.81 4.32 -23.58
CA GLU A 187 -7.12 3.04 -23.32
C GLU A 187 -6.56 2.99 -21.91
N LEU A 188 -5.86 4.04 -21.48
CA LEU A 188 -5.35 4.14 -20.11
C LEU A 188 -6.47 4.07 -19.07
N ALA A 189 -7.59 4.75 -19.33
CA ALA A 189 -8.75 4.72 -18.44
C ALA A 189 -9.36 3.30 -18.35
N ALA A 190 -9.44 2.58 -19.47
CA ALA A 190 -9.93 1.20 -19.52
C ALA A 190 -9.01 0.24 -18.75
N GLN A 191 -7.69 0.32 -18.97
CA GLN A 191 -6.70 -0.48 -18.23
C GLN A 191 -6.73 -0.20 -16.73
N CYS A 192 -6.87 1.06 -16.33
CA CYS A 192 -7.06 1.42 -14.92
C CYS A 192 -8.34 0.82 -14.34
N GLY A 193 -9.42 0.76 -15.12
CA GLY A 193 -10.67 0.11 -14.73
C GLY A 193 -10.49 -1.39 -14.48
N GLU A 194 -9.82 -2.08 -15.39
CA GLU A 194 -9.53 -3.51 -15.27
C GLU A 194 -8.68 -3.83 -14.03
N LEU A 195 -7.58 -3.10 -13.81
CA LEU A 195 -6.71 -3.29 -12.65
C LEU A 195 -7.44 -3.03 -11.33
N ARG A 196 -8.39 -2.07 -11.29
CA ARG A 196 -9.23 -1.86 -10.11
C ARG A 196 -10.11 -3.06 -9.82
N THR A 197 -10.74 -3.65 -10.84
CA THR A 197 -11.56 -4.86 -10.68
C THR A 197 -10.72 -6.04 -10.20
N GLN A 198 -9.54 -6.25 -10.79
CA GLN A 198 -8.61 -7.30 -10.36
C GLN A 198 -8.18 -7.10 -8.90
N ARG A 199 -7.84 -5.85 -8.52
CA ARG A 199 -7.50 -5.51 -7.14
C ARG A 199 -8.65 -5.82 -6.18
N SER A 200 -9.87 -5.41 -6.49
CA SER A 200 -11.04 -5.70 -5.65
C SER A 200 -11.30 -7.21 -5.50
N GLN A 201 -11.09 -7.99 -6.55
CA GLN A 201 -11.20 -9.44 -6.50
C GLN A 201 -10.16 -10.06 -5.55
N VAL A 202 -8.90 -9.62 -5.63
CA VAL A 202 -7.84 -10.10 -4.73
C VAL A 202 -8.10 -9.68 -3.28
N GLU A 203 -8.56 -8.45 -3.05
CA GLU A 203 -8.96 -7.97 -1.72
C GLU A 203 -10.08 -8.84 -1.11
N GLU A 204 -11.09 -9.24 -1.91
CA GLU A 204 -12.13 -10.15 -1.45
C GLU A 204 -11.59 -11.54 -1.08
N GLN A 205 -10.66 -12.07 -1.88
CA GLN A 205 -10.01 -13.36 -1.58
C GLN A 205 -9.16 -13.27 -0.31
N LEU A 206 -8.45 -12.16 -0.11
CA LEU A 206 -7.66 -11.92 1.09
C LEU A 206 -8.55 -11.91 2.34
N CYS A 207 -9.68 -11.21 2.30
CA CYS A 207 -10.68 -11.23 3.38
C CYS A 207 -11.16 -12.66 3.71
N LYS A 208 -11.41 -13.50 2.70
CA LYS A 208 -11.80 -14.91 2.91
C LYS A 208 -10.71 -15.73 3.60
N VAL A 209 -9.45 -15.52 3.22
CA VAL A 209 -8.30 -16.21 3.82
C VAL A 209 -8.09 -15.74 5.26
N GLU A 210 -8.21 -14.44 5.53
CA GLU A 210 -8.07 -13.87 6.88
C GLU A 210 -9.08 -14.46 7.86
N VAL A 211 -10.36 -14.59 7.45
CA VAL A 211 -11.39 -15.23 8.27
C VAL A 211 -11.02 -16.68 8.59
N LYS A 212 -10.60 -17.48 7.60
CA LYS A 212 -10.17 -18.88 7.82
C LYS A 212 -8.97 -18.98 8.76
N LEU A 213 -8.01 -18.04 8.64
CA LEU A 213 -6.84 -17.99 9.50
C LEU A 213 -7.22 -17.71 10.96
N THR A 214 -8.12 -16.75 11.19
CA THR A 214 -8.58 -16.43 12.56
C THR A 214 -9.37 -17.58 13.19
N GLU A 215 -10.18 -18.30 12.40
CA GLU A 215 -10.88 -19.52 12.86
C GLU A 215 -9.90 -20.63 13.23
N ALA A 216 -8.92 -20.91 12.35
CA ALA A 216 -7.89 -21.92 12.61
C ALA A 216 -7.05 -21.58 13.86
N LYS A 217 -6.69 -20.30 14.03
CA LYS A 217 -5.99 -19.81 15.22
C LYS A 217 -6.82 -20.01 16.50
N GLY A 218 -8.13 -19.82 16.43
CA GLY A 218 -9.05 -20.13 17.52
C GLY A 218 -9.01 -21.61 17.91
N LYS A 219 -9.09 -22.51 16.92
CA LYS A 219 -9.03 -23.97 17.14
C LYS A 219 -7.70 -24.42 17.75
N ILE A 220 -6.57 -23.85 17.30
CA ILE A 220 -5.24 -24.14 17.87
C ILE A 220 -5.18 -23.74 19.34
N ARG A 221 -5.68 -22.55 19.69
CA ARG A 221 -5.73 -22.09 21.09
C ARG A 221 -6.59 -23.02 21.96
N GLN A 222 -7.73 -23.47 21.44
CA GLN A 222 -8.59 -24.40 22.14
C GLN A 222 -7.90 -25.75 22.40
N LEU A 223 -7.33 -26.37 21.36
CA LEU A 223 -6.61 -27.64 21.48
C LEU A 223 -5.40 -27.55 22.43
N SER A 224 -4.70 -26.41 22.41
CA SER A 224 -3.61 -26.15 23.36
C SER A 224 -4.12 -26.10 24.80
N GLY A 225 -5.26 -25.45 25.04
CA GLY A 225 -5.92 -25.41 26.35
C GLY A 225 -6.29 -26.81 26.83
N GLU A 226 -7.02 -27.57 26.02
CA GLU A 226 -7.44 -28.95 26.32
C GLU A 226 -6.25 -29.87 26.61
N THR A 227 -5.17 -29.77 25.83
CA THR A 227 -3.95 -30.56 26.03
C THR A 227 -3.25 -30.19 27.34
N SER A 228 -3.17 -28.89 27.65
CA SER A 228 -2.56 -28.41 28.89
C SER A 228 -3.33 -28.85 30.15
N GLU A 229 -4.67 -28.78 30.11
CA GLU A 229 -5.54 -29.25 31.19
C GLU A 229 -5.43 -30.77 31.38
N ALA A 230 -5.44 -31.54 30.28
CA ALA A 230 -5.28 -32.99 30.32
C ALA A 230 -3.91 -33.41 30.89
N LEU A 231 -2.83 -32.72 30.51
CA LEU A 231 -1.50 -32.96 31.08
C LEU A 231 -1.45 -32.60 32.57
N THR A 232 -2.03 -31.47 32.96
CA THR A 232 -2.11 -31.04 34.36
C THR A 232 -2.83 -32.09 35.20
N ALA A 233 -3.99 -32.57 34.75
CA ALA A 233 -4.75 -33.61 35.43
C ALA A 233 -3.98 -34.94 35.55
N ARG A 234 -3.15 -35.30 34.55
CA ARG A 234 -2.28 -36.48 34.61
C ARG A 234 -1.17 -36.30 35.63
N VAL A 235 -0.51 -35.14 35.66
CA VAL A 235 0.56 -34.82 36.61
C VAL A 235 0.03 -34.84 38.05
N GLU A 236 -1.09 -34.18 38.32
CA GLU A 236 -1.73 -34.18 39.64
C GLU A 236 -2.07 -35.61 40.11
N ARG A 237 -2.66 -36.43 39.23
CA ARG A 237 -2.95 -37.84 39.54
C ARG A 237 -1.70 -38.64 39.88
N CYS A 238 -0.61 -38.45 39.13
CA CYS A 238 0.67 -39.11 39.39
C CYS A 238 1.29 -38.67 40.71
N LEU A 239 1.26 -37.37 41.02
CA LEU A 239 1.77 -36.82 42.28
C LEU A 239 0.98 -37.35 43.48
N CYS A 240 -0.35 -37.43 43.38
CA CYS A 240 -1.19 -38.05 44.41
C CYS A 240 -0.86 -39.54 44.62
N GLY A 241 -0.60 -40.29 43.54
CA GLY A 241 -0.15 -41.68 43.63
C GLY A 241 1.20 -41.83 44.32
N TYR A 242 2.15 -40.95 44.00
CA TYR A 242 3.48 -40.94 44.61
C TYR A 242 3.44 -40.61 46.11
N THR A 243 2.67 -39.59 46.53
CA THR A 243 2.56 -39.21 47.94
C THR A 243 1.92 -40.33 48.77
N LEU A 244 0.88 -40.98 48.24
CA LEU A 244 0.25 -42.14 48.90
C LEU A 244 1.23 -43.31 49.04
N TRP A 245 1.99 -43.61 47.99
CA TRP A 245 3.02 -44.65 48.02
C TRP A 245 4.11 -44.33 49.04
N GLN A 246 4.59 -43.08 49.09
CA GLN A 246 5.61 -42.63 50.03
C GLN A 246 5.14 -42.79 51.48
N ILE A 247 3.90 -42.37 51.79
CA ILE A 247 3.28 -42.54 53.11
C ILE A 247 3.21 -44.03 53.48
N LYS A 248 2.73 -44.88 52.56
CA LYS A 248 2.59 -46.33 52.81
C LYS A 248 3.94 -47.00 53.05
N SER A 249 4.96 -46.65 52.27
CA SER A 249 6.32 -47.18 52.39
C SER A 249 6.94 -46.80 53.73
N HIS A 250 6.86 -45.51 54.10
CA HIS A 250 7.37 -45.00 55.38
C HIS A 250 6.67 -45.66 56.58
N ASN A 251 5.33 -45.77 56.53
CA ASN A 251 4.56 -46.44 57.59
C ASN A 251 4.93 -47.93 57.72
N GLY A 252 5.13 -48.62 56.59
CA GLY A 252 5.57 -50.02 56.58
C GLY A 252 6.96 -50.23 57.18
N LEU A 253 7.91 -49.32 56.91
CA LEU A 253 9.23 -49.35 57.54
C LEU A 253 9.15 -49.12 59.04
N ARG A 254 8.40 -48.11 59.48
CA ARG A 254 8.21 -47.78 60.89
C ARG A 254 7.52 -48.91 61.67
N LEU A 255 6.56 -49.60 61.06
CA LEU A 255 5.89 -50.74 61.68
C LEU A 255 6.88 -51.89 61.94
N ARG A 256 7.72 -52.23 60.97
CA ARG A 256 8.77 -53.26 61.13
C ARG A 256 9.78 -52.90 62.22
N GLU A 257 10.15 -51.63 62.34
CA GLU A 257 11.03 -51.16 63.41
C GLU A 257 10.39 -51.36 64.79
N ILE A 258 9.10 -51.03 64.93
CA ILE A 258 8.36 -51.24 66.18
C ILE A 258 8.24 -52.74 66.50
N GLU A 259 7.91 -53.57 65.52
CA GLU A 259 7.84 -55.03 65.67
C GLU A 259 9.16 -55.62 66.17
N HIS A 260 10.29 -55.17 65.60
CA HIS A 260 11.62 -55.58 66.02
C HIS A 260 11.89 -55.20 67.49
N HIS A 261 11.61 -53.95 67.88
CA HIS A 261 11.77 -53.49 69.27
C HIS A 261 10.86 -54.26 70.24
N ALA A 262 9.62 -54.55 69.85
CA ALA A 262 8.70 -55.34 70.65
C ALA A 262 9.22 -56.77 70.86
N ALA A 263 9.73 -57.42 69.81
CA ALA A 263 10.33 -58.75 69.89
C ALA A 263 11.56 -58.77 70.81
N GLU A 264 12.43 -57.75 70.73
CA GLU A 264 13.57 -57.61 71.64
C GLU A 264 13.14 -57.44 73.10
N LEU A 265 12.13 -56.58 73.36
CA LEU A 265 11.61 -56.35 74.70
C LEU A 265 11.05 -57.65 75.29
N ILE A 266 10.25 -58.38 74.53
CA ILE A 266 9.70 -59.70 74.92
C ILE A 266 10.83 -60.68 75.26
N LYS A 267 11.88 -60.73 74.44
CA LYS A 267 13.04 -61.61 74.67
C LYS A 267 13.81 -61.25 75.95
N LYS A 268 13.99 -59.96 76.24
CA LYS A 268 14.70 -59.46 77.43
C LYS A 268 13.88 -59.63 78.71
N SER A 269 12.56 -59.70 78.62
CA SER A 269 11.67 -59.76 79.76
C SER A 269 11.25 -61.18 80.16
N GLY A 270 12.07 -61.89 80.95
CA GLY A 270 11.57 -63.04 81.72
C GLY A 270 10.49 -62.62 82.76
N ARG A 271 9.67 -63.58 83.27
CA ARG A 271 8.55 -63.57 84.27
C ARG A 271 7.84 -62.27 84.70
N ARG A 272 8.51 -61.11 84.79
CA ARG A 272 7.95 -59.78 85.10
C ARG A 272 6.99 -59.25 84.02
N HIS A 273 6.99 -59.84 82.83
CA HIS A 273 6.21 -59.36 81.68
C HIS A 273 4.69 -59.58 81.79
N CYS A 274 4.24 -60.60 82.54
CA CYS A 274 2.81 -60.81 82.77
C CYS A 274 2.15 -59.60 83.48
N TRP A 275 2.89 -58.92 84.35
CA TRP A 275 2.39 -57.73 85.05
C TRP A 275 2.29 -56.50 84.13
N LEU A 276 3.30 -56.28 83.29
CA LEU A 276 3.28 -55.17 82.32
C LEU A 276 2.23 -55.39 81.22
N SER A 277 2.03 -56.63 80.76
CA SER A 277 0.97 -56.96 79.79
C SER A 277 -0.41 -56.59 80.33
N LYS A 278 -0.73 -56.97 81.58
CA LYS A 278 -2.00 -56.59 82.21
C LYS A 278 -2.17 -55.07 82.38
N LYS A 279 -1.07 -54.36 82.65
CA LYS A 279 -1.10 -52.90 82.78
C LYS A 279 -1.31 -52.20 81.43
N LEU A 280 -0.66 -52.68 80.38
CA LEU A 280 -0.86 -52.21 79.00
C LEU A 280 -2.29 -52.46 78.54
N GLU A 281 -2.84 -53.64 78.83
CA GLU A 281 -4.22 -53.98 78.48
C GLU A 281 -5.24 -53.08 79.19
N SER A 282 -5.01 -52.76 80.47
CA SER A 282 -5.84 -51.78 81.18
C SER A 282 -5.77 -50.38 80.57
N TYR A 283 -4.60 -49.98 80.06
CA TYR A 283 -4.40 -48.68 79.42
C TYR A 283 -5.09 -48.63 78.06
N LEU A 284 -4.99 -49.71 77.27
CA LEU A 284 -5.66 -49.83 75.98
C LEU A 284 -7.19 -49.77 76.13
N ILE A 285 -7.75 -50.49 77.11
CA ILE A 285 -9.20 -50.42 77.41
C ILE A 285 -9.61 -49.00 77.77
N ARG A 286 -8.86 -48.33 78.65
CA ARG A 286 -9.17 -46.96 79.07
C ARG A 286 -9.06 -45.95 77.93
N SER A 287 -8.10 -46.15 77.02
CA SER A 287 -7.93 -45.32 75.82
C SER A 287 -9.05 -45.52 74.82
N ARG A 288 -9.53 -46.75 74.60
CA ARG A 288 -10.70 -47.02 73.74
C ARG A 288 -11.95 -46.34 74.28
N ASN A 289 -12.23 -46.47 75.58
CA ASN A 289 -13.37 -45.81 76.20
C ASN A 289 -13.28 -44.28 76.09
N ALA A 290 -12.06 -43.71 76.13
CA ALA A 290 -11.87 -42.26 75.94
C ALA A 290 -12.11 -41.84 74.49
N VAL A 291 -11.69 -42.64 73.51
CA VAL A 291 -12.00 -42.40 72.08
C VAL A 291 -13.50 -42.48 71.84
N GLU A 292 -14.18 -43.53 72.31
CA GLU A 292 -15.63 -43.66 72.21
C GLU A 292 -16.35 -42.46 72.84
N LYS A 293 -15.85 -41.97 73.98
CA LYS A 293 -16.38 -40.76 74.60
C LYS A 293 -16.18 -39.51 73.74
N LEU A 294 -15.00 -39.33 73.15
CA LEU A 294 -14.72 -38.21 72.24
C LEU A 294 -15.53 -38.30 70.96
N GLU A 295 -15.77 -39.50 70.42
CA GLU A 295 -16.66 -39.72 69.28
C GLU A 295 -18.09 -39.27 69.59
N VAL A 296 -18.61 -39.64 70.76
CA VAL A 296 -19.93 -39.17 71.23
C VAL A 296 -19.96 -37.65 71.38
N GLU A 297 -18.93 -37.04 71.99
CA GLU A 297 -18.84 -35.59 72.13
C GLU A 297 -18.75 -34.86 70.78
N LEU A 298 -18.00 -35.42 69.82
CA LEU A 298 -17.86 -34.88 68.47
C LEU A 298 -19.20 -34.90 67.73
N VAL A 299 -19.94 -36.03 67.80
CA VAL A 299 -21.30 -36.15 67.26
C VAL A 299 -22.21 -35.09 67.88
N CYS A 300 -22.19 -34.91 69.20
CA CYS A 300 -22.96 -33.86 69.87
C CYS A 300 -22.58 -32.43 69.40
N VAL A 301 -21.30 -32.15 69.15
CA VAL A 301 -20.86 -30.84 68.63
C VAL A 301 -21.33 -30.63 67.20
N LEU A 302 -21.20 -31.65 66.33
CA LEU A 302 -21.70 -31.60 64.95
C LEU A 302 -23.23 -31.40 64.89
N GLN A 303 -23.97 -32.02 65.82
CA GLN A 303 -25.40 -31.84 66.00
C GLN A 303 -25.75 -30.40 66.39
N ARG A 304 -25.04 -29.81 67.37
CA ARG A 304 -25.23 -28.41 67.78
C ARG A 304 -24.92 -27.41 66.69
N LEU A 305 -23.95 -27.71 65.83
CA LEU A 305 -23.57 -26.88 64.68
C LEU A 305 -24.53 -27.06 63.48
N GLY A 306 -25.53 -27.94 63.57
CA GLY A 306 -26.51 -28.19 62.51
C GLY A 306 -25.93 -28.92 61.29
N LEU A 307 -24.74 -29.52 61.42
CA LEU A 307 -24.05 -30.23 60.32
C LEU A 307 -24.52 -31.68 60.14
N GLU A 308 -25.32 -32.19 61.06
CA GLU A 308 -25.80 -33.59 61.07
C GLU A 308 -26.73 -33.93 59.90
N ARG A 309 -27.57 -32.98 59.46
CA ARG A 309 -28.55 -33.21 58.36
C ARG A 309 -27.95 -33.26 56.96
N ARG A 310 -26.64 -33.01 56.80
CA ARG A 310 -25.95 -33.11 55.50
C ARG A 310 -25.26 -34.45 55.26
N LEU A 311 -25.08 -35.29 56.28
CA LEU A 311 -24.41 -36.60 56.13
C LEU A 311 -25.38 -37.73 55.76
N GLU A 312 -26.62 -37.71 56.26
CA GLU A 312 -27.64 -38.73 55.92
C GLU A 312 -28.28 -38.53 54.53
N GLY A 313 -28.24 -37.31 53.98
CA GLY A 313 -28.82 -37.02 52.66
C GLY A 313 -27.98 -37.47 51.45
N ALA A 314 -26.76 -37.98 51.67
CA ALA A 314 -25.87 -38.43 50.59
C ALA A 314 -25.90 -39.96 50.35
N ALA A 315 -26.53 -40.74 51.23
CA ALA A 315 -26.52 -42.20 51.17
C ALA A 315 -27.78 -42.83 50.51
N THR A 316 -28.80 -42.04 50.19
CA THR A 316 -30.05 -42.53 49.55
C THR A 316 -30.44 -41.75 48.29
N ALA A 317 -29.52 -40.95 47.72
CA ALA A 317 -29.67 -40.47 46.35
C ALA A 317 -29.39 -41.64 45.39
N ASP A 318 -30.42 -42.44 45.19
CA ASP A 318 -30.50 -43.50 44.20
C ASP A 318 -30.15 -42.92 42.80
N PRO A 319 -29.07 -43.39 42.13
CA PRO A 319 -28.70 -42.91 40.80
C PRO A 319 -29.64 -43.42 39.68
N GLU A 320 -30.74 -44.10 40.00
CA GLU A 320 -31.69 -44.65 39.02
C GLU A 320 -32.61 -43.60 38.34
N GLY A 321 -32.49 -42.32 38.69
CA GLY A 321 -33.37 -41.26 38.21
C GLY A 321 -32.86 -40.36 37.08
N VAL A 322 -31.73 -40.64 36.45
CA VAL A 322 -31.32 -39.88 35.25
C VAL A 322 -32.07 -40.42 34.04
N GLY A 323 -33.31 -39.96 33.89
CA GLY A 323 -34.07 -40.14 32.66
C GLY A 323 -33.29 -39.61 31.46
N PRO A 324 -33.34 -40.28 30.30
CA PRO A 324 -32.61 -39.88 29.12
C PRO A 324 -33.02 -38.47 28.70
N VAL A 325 -32.10 -37.52 28.85
CA VAL A 325 -32.24 -36.16 28.32
C VAL A 325 -32.33 -36.30 26.80
N ARG A 326 -33.56 -36.23 26.28
CA ARG A 326 -33.81 -36.08 24.85
C ARG A 326 -33.26 -34.73 24.42
N CYS A 327 -32.10 -34.75 23.77
CA CYS A 327 -31.62 -33.62 22.99
C CYS A 327 -32.57 -33.41 21.81
N SER A 328 -33.50 -32.47 21.94
CA SER A 328 -34.26 -31.94 20.81
C SER A 328 -33.30 -31.20 19.88
N HIS A 329 -32.83 -31.89 18.85
CA HIS A 329 -32.28 -31.28 17.64
C HIS A 329 -33.33 -30.34 17.05
N ARG A 330 -33.10 -29.03 17.15
CA ARG A 330 -33.81 -28.03 16.37
C ARG A 330 -32.83 -27.52 15.32
N SER A 331 -32.75 -28.26 14.21
CA SER A 331 -32.08 -27.79 13.00
C SER A 331 -32.80 -26.56 12.47
N ARG A 332 -32.01 -25.50 12.22
CA ARG A 332 -32.39 -24.38 11.35
C ARG A 332 -31.89 -24.67 9.95
#